data_AF-A0A9W7Z3L3-F1
#
_entry.id   AF-A0A9W7Z3L3-F1
#
_cell.length_a   1.000
_cell.length_b   1.000
_cell.length_c   1.000
_cell.angle_alpha   90.00
_cell.angle_beta   90.00
_cell.angle_gamma   90.00
#
_symmetry.space_group_name_H-M   'P 1'
#
loop_
_entity.id
_entity.type
_entity.pdbx_description
1 polymer ?
#
loop_
_entity_poly.entity_id
_entity_poly.type
_entity_poly.pdbx_seq_one_letter_code
_entity_poly.pdbx_strand_id
1 'polypeptide(L)'
;MNSNASSEAAASHPEEKVEKTEEHSPRQRIWYKSAPHASLPRDTEDIISEATRPLVDIPDALSRPHVQTSLNNNLLEIMAWNLMESLTAENEYNQHIRRFLNIILGDDPDTAHLELFDTQDMQESAYHDQLLQLVQESLSRSDEFLYRVTKSRDRVVYAMEQKVQLKRQLDKASK
;
A
#
# COMPACT_ATOMS: atom_id res chain seq x y z
N MET A 1 -41.61 63.41 -31.66
CA MET A 1 -43.02 62.98 -31.57
C MET A 1 -43.03 61.46 -31.67
N ASN A 2 -43.57 60.80 -30.64
CA ASN A 2 -43.90 59.38 -30.50
C ASN A 2 -42.76 58.34 -30.61
N SER A 3 -42.76 57.19 -29.96
CA SER A 3 -43.29 56.61 -28.71
C SER A 3 -42.80 55.15 -28.70
N ASN A 4 -42.31 54.66 -27.56
CA ASN A 4 -42.10 53.28 -27.11
C ASN A 4 -42.18 52.09 -28.10
N ALA A 5 -41.18 51.21 -28.03
CA ALA A 5 -41.39 49.82 -27.60
C ALA A 5 -40.05 49.11 -27.29
N SER A 6 -39.92 48.63 -26.06
CA SER A 6 -38.84 47.79 -25.55
C SER A 6 -38.75 46.45 -26.30
N SER A 7 -37.54 46.03 -26.64
CA SER A 7 -37.21 44.69 -27.12
C SER A 7 -36.72 43.85 -25.94
N GLU A 8 -37.57 42.98 -25.41
CA GLU A 8 -37.16 41.86 -24.57
C GLU A 8 -36.70 40.71 -25.46
N ALA A 9 -35.45 40.29 -25.23
CA ALA A 9 -34.81 39.19 -25.91
C ALA A 9 -35.42 37.85 -25.45
N ALA A 10 -35.76 37.02 -26.43
CA ALA A 10 -36.27 35.67 -26.26
C ALA A 10 -35.25 34.78 -25.55
N ALA A 11 -35.64 34.27 -24.37
CA ALA A 11 -34.98 33.14 -23.72
C ALA A 11 -35.45 31.84 -24.38
N SER A 12 -34.59 31.24 -25.21
CA SER A 12 -34.76 29.86 -25.69
C SER A 12 -34.16 28.90 -24.68
N HIS A 13 -35.02 28.16 -23.97
CA HIS A 13 -34.66 26.94 -23.26
C HIS A 13 -34.63 25.75 -24.24
N PRO A 14 -33.49 25.05 -24.40
CA PRO A 14 -33.50 23.66 -24.79
C PRO A 14 -33.41 22.77 -23.55
N GLU A 15 -34.27 21.75 -23.54
CA GLU A 15 -34.37 20.67 -22.56
C GLU A 15 -33.02 19.97 -22.39
N GLU A 16 -32.39 20.17 -21.23
CA GLU A 16 -31.22 19.42 -20.81
C GLU A 16 -31.68 18.10 -20.20
N LYS A 17 -31.31 17.00 -20.87
CA LYS A 17 -31.48 15.63 -20.38
C LYS A 17 -30.80 15.51 -19.02
N VAL A 18 -31.61 15.30 -17.99
CA VAL A 18 -31.15 14.92 -16.65
C VAL A 18 -30.46 13.55 -16.76
N GLU A 19 -29.14 13.58 -16.80
CA GLU A 19 -28.27 12.42 -16.68
C GLU A 19 -28.40 11.91 -15.25
N LYS A 20 -28.92 10.68 -15.12
CA LYS A 20 -29.16 10.01 -13.84
C LYS A 20 -27.84 9.85 -13.11
N THR A 21 -27.69 10.59 -12.02
CA THR A 21 -26.71 10.30 -10.97
C THR A 21 -26.96 8.88 -10.47
N GLU A 22 -26.07 7.94 -10.81
CA GLU A 22 -26.04 6.62 -10.21
C GLU A 22 -25.66 6.77 -8.73
N GLU A 23 -26.67 6.98 -7.89
CA GLU A 23 -26.55 6.73 -6.45
C GLU A 23 -26.21 5.25 -6.27
N HIS A 24 -24.94 4.98 -5.99
CA HIS A 24 -24.47 3.71 -5.49
C HIS A 24 -25.28 3.32 -4.25
N SER A 25 -26.28 2.47 -4.46
CA SER A 25 -26.99 1.78 -3.40
C SER A 25 -25.95 1.16 -2.45
N PRO A 26 -26.04 1.38 -1.13
CA PRO A 26 -25.09 0.80 -0.20
C PRO A 26 -25.18 -0.71 -0.35
N ARG A 27 -24.05 -1.35 -0.74
CA ARG A 27 -23.93 -2.82 -0.77
C ARG A 27 -24.53 -3.35 0.52
N GLN A 28 -25.71 -3.95 0.42
CA GLN A 28 -26.31 -4.65 1.55
C GLN A 28 -25.30 -5.71 1.95
N ARG A 29 -24.61 -5.49 3.08
CA ARG A 29 -23.93 -6.56 3.78
C ARG A 29 -25.03 -7.55 4.15
N ILE A 30 -25.16 -8.60 3.35
CA ILE A 30 -25.95 -9.77 3.72
C ILE A 30 -25.19 -10.42 4.87
N TRP A 31 -25.37 -9.88 6.07
CA TRP A 31 -25.19 -10.65 7.28
C TRP A 31 -26.30 -11.70 7.21
N TYR A 32 -26.00 -12.86 6.63
CA TYR A 32 -26.73 -14.06 6.98
C TYR A 32 -26.63 -14.16 8.50
N LYS A 33 -27.71 -13.75 9.18
CA LYS A 33 -27.96 -14.16 10.56
C LYS A 33 -28.15 -15.66 10.50
N SER A 34 -27.04 -16.39 10.49
CA SER A 34 -27.02 -17.82 10.73
C SER A 34 -27.75 -17.99 12.06
N ALA A 35 -28.89 -18.68 12.03
CA ALA A 35 -29.58 -19.09 13.24
C ALA A 35 -28.54 -19.75 14.17
N PRO A 36 -28.63 -19.58 15.50
CA PRO A 36 -27.61 -20.07 16.44
C PRO A 36 -27.39 -21.60 16.42
N HIS A 37 -28.16 -22.34 15.61
CA HIS A 37 -28.12 -23.79 15.43
C HIS A 37 -28.23 -24.24 13.97
N ALA A 38 -27.89 -23.38 12.99
CA ALA A 38 -27.76 -23.86 11.61
C ALA A 38 -26.58 -24.84 11.59
N SER A 39 -26.87 -26.14 11.44
CA SER A 39 -25.85 -27.17 11.26
C SER A 39 -24.96 -26.74 10.10
N LEU A 40 -23.68 -26.61 10.39
CA LEU A 40 -22.68 -26.33 9.38
C LEU A 40 -22.76 -27.44 8.33
N PRO A 41 -22.52 -27.16 7.03
CA PRO A 41 -22.38 -28.22 6.04
C PRO A 41 -21.47 -29.33 6.58
N ARG A 42 -21.85 -30.61 6.48
CA ARG A 42 -21.10 -31.74 7.09
C ARG A 42 -19.59 -31.63 6.87
N ASP A 43 -19.20 -31.24 5.66
CA ASP A 43 -17.80 -31.05 5.26
C ASP A 43 -17.07 -30.01 6.12
N THR A 44 -17.75 -28.95 6.56
CA THR A 44 -17.14 -27.90 7.40
C THR A 44 -16.96 -28.33 8.86
N GLU A 45 -17.84 -29.16 9.41
CA GLU A 45 -17.65 -29.71 10.77
C GLU A 45 -16.45 -30.66 10.81
N ASP A 46 -16.31 -31.50 9.78
CA ASP A 46 -15.17 -32.41 9.62
C ASP A 46 -13.85 -31.63 9.46
N ILE A 47 -13.83 -30.61 8.60
CA ILE A 47 -12.67 -29.71 8.42
C ILE A 47 -12.27 -29.02 9.72
N ILE A 48 -13.24 -28.47 10.46
CA ILE A 48 -12.96 -27.78 11.73
C ILE A 48 -12.43 -28.78 12.75
N SER A 49 -13.01 -29.97 12.84
CA SER A 49 -12.57 -31.02 13.76
C SER A 49 -11.14 -31.48 13.47
N GLU A 50 -10.77 -31.61 12.18
CA GLU A 50 -9.42 -31.99 11.76
C GLU A 50 -8.41 -30.85 11.99
N ALA A 51 -8.79 -29.61 11.70
CA ALA A 51 -7.96 -28.44 11.91
C ALA A 51 -7.69 -28.18 13.41
N THR A 52 -8.68 -28.41 14.27
CA THR A 52 -8.58 -28.19 15.72
C THR A 52 -8.01 -29.39 16.50
N ARG A 53 -7.81 -30.53 15.84
CA ARG A 53 -7.20 -31.70 16.46
C ARG A 53 -5.80 -31.36 17.00
N PRO A 54 -5.44 -31.74 18.24
CA PRO A 54 -4.11 -31.50 18.78
C PRO A 54 -3.03 -32.14 17.90
N LEU A 55 -1.91 -31.45 17.75
CA LEU A 55 -0.74 -31.95 17.03
C LEU A 55 -0.02 -32.95 17.92
N VAL A 56 0.16 -34.18 17.43
CA VAL A 56 0.84 -35.25 18.18
C VAL A 56 2.33 -35.24 17.88
N ASP A 57 2.68 -35.24 16.59
CA ASP A 57 4.07 -35.26 16.11
C ASP A 57 4.28 -34.37 14.87
N ILE A 58 5.53 -34.06 14.52
CA ILE A 58 5.88 -33.27 13.33
C ILE A 58 5.34 -33.89 12.02
N PRO A 59 5.45 -35.22 11.78
CA PRO A 59 4.88 -35.84 10.58
C PRO A 59 3.35 -35.71 10.51
N ASP A 60 2.66 -35.74 11.66
CA ASP A 60 1.21 -35.53 11.76
C ASP A 60 0.81 -34.08 11.43
N ALA A 61 1.65 -33.11 11.79
CA ALA A 61 1.43 -31.71 11.40
C ALA A 61 1.56 -31.53 9.88
N LEU A 62 2.58 -32.17 9.29
CA LEU A 62 2.95 -32.05 7.88
C LEU A 62 2.01 -32.80 6.94
N SER A 63 1.32 -33.84 7.41
CA SER A 63 0.33 -34.59 6.63
C SER A 63 -1.01 -33.85 6.46
N ARG A 64 -1.29 -32.82 7.28
CA ARG A 64 -2.58 -32.10 7.24
C ARG A 64 -2.75 -31.32 5.93
N PRO A 65 -3.91 -31.45 5.24
CA PRO A 65 -4.15 -30.77 3.96
C PRO A 65 -3.96 -29.26 4.01
N HIS A 66 -4.37 -28.60 5.09
CA HIS A 66 -4.23 -27.15 5.26
C HIS A 66 -2.76 -26.71 5.40
N VAL A 67 -1.94 -27.52 6.08
CA VAL A 67 -0.51 -27.25 6.23
C VAL A 67 0.19 -27.44 4.89
N GLN A 68 -0.12 -28.49 4.15
CA GLN A 68 0.41 -28.69 2.79
C GLN A 68 -0.01 -27.57 1.84
N THR A 69 -1.25 -27.11 1.92
CA THR A 69 -1.73 -25.96 1.14
C THR A 69 -0.95 -24.70 1.48
N SER A 70 -0.71 -24.44 2.78
CA SER A 70 0.09 -23.31 3.24
C SER A 70 1.56 -23.40 2.81
N LEU A 71 2.16 -24.59 2.86
CA LEU A 71 3.53 -24.86 2.39
C LEU A 71 3.66 -24.78 0.87
N ASN A 72 2.58 -24.89 0.10
CA ASN A 72 2.59 -24.74 -1.34
C ASN A 72 2.16 -23.34 -1.82
N ASN A 73 1.54 -22.53 -0.95
CA ASN A 73 1.07 -21.19 -1.31
C ASN A 73 2.22 -20.22 -1.58
N ASN A 74 2.09 -19.38 -2.60
CA ASN A 74 3.08 -18.38 -2.96
C ASN A 74 3.00 -17.03 -2.19
N LEU A 75 2.23 -16.96 -1.11
CA LEU A 75 2.00 -15.71 -0.38
C LEU A 75 3.28 -15.03 0.11
N LEU A 76 4.26 -15.78 0.64
CA LEU A 76 5.49 -15.21 1.15
C LEU A 76 6.37 -14.60 0.05
N GLU A 77 6.44 -15.22 -1.14
CA GLU A 77 7.23 -14.65 -2.25
C GLU A 77 6.56 -13.38 -2.77
N ILE A 78 5.22 -13.37 -2.88
CA ILE A 78 4.47 -12.16 -3.27
C ILE A 78 4.71 -11.03 -2.28
N MET A 79 4.68 -11.31 -0.96
CA MET A 79 4.99 -10.29 0.05
C MET A 79 6.44 -9.81 -0.05
N ALA A 80 7.40 -10.71 -0.24
CA ALA A 80 8.81 -10.33 -0.40
C ALA A 80 9.02 -9.46 -1.65
N TRP A 81 8.32 -9.77 -2.73
CA TRP A 81 8.32 -8.98 -3.97
C TRP A 81 7.75 -7.58 -3.76
N ASN A 82 6.57 -7.46 -3.17
CA ASN A 82 5.94 -6.16 -2.91
C ASN A 82 6.80 -5.28 -1.97
N LEU A 83 7.46 -5.88 -0.98
CA LEU A 83 8.40 -5.16 -0.11
C LEU A 83 9.64 -4.68 -0.87
N MET A 84 10.14 -5.47 -1.82
CA MET A 84 11.26 -5.08 -2.68
C MET A 84 10.88 -3.92 -3.62
N GLU A 85 9.69 -3.97 -4.20
CA GLU A 85 9.13 -2.90 -5.03
C GLU A 85 9.01 -1.60 -4.24
N SER A 86 8.43 -1.69 -3.03
CA SER A 86 8.30 -0.53 -2.13
C SER A 86 9.67 0.06 -1.75
N LEU A 87 10.67 -0.79 -1.49
CA LEU A 87 12.03 -0.36 -1.18
C LEU A 87 12.67 0.37 -2.38
N THR A 88 12.46 -0.15 -3.59
CA THR A 88 13.02 0.43 -4.82
C THR A 88 12.41 1.81 -5.08
N ALA A 89 11.07 1.91 -5.05
CA ALA A 89 10.35 3.17 -5.26
C ALA A 89 10.72 4.23 -4.22
N GLU A 90 10.81 3.84 -2.95
CA GLU A 90 11.20 4.77 -1.89
C GLU A 90 12.67 5.23 -2.04
N ASN A 91 13.57 4.33 -2.46
CA ASN A 91 14.97 4.69 -2.69
C ASN A 91 15.13 5.69 -3.85
N GLU A 92 14.34 5.56 -4.91
CA GLU A 92 14.27 6.55 -6.00
C GLU A 92 13.76 7.90 -5.49
N TYR A 93 12.68 7.89 -4.69
CA TYR A 93 12.16 9.10 -4.06
C TYR A 93 13.19 9.78 -3.14
N ASN A 94 13.89 9.01 -2.31
CA ASN A 94 14.95 9.49 -1.41
C ASN A 94 16.11 10.14 -2.20
N GLN A 95 16.49 9.56 -3.35
CA GLN A 95 17.48 10.17 -4.24
C GLN A 95 17.03 11.54 -4.77
N HIS A 96 15.75 11.68 -5.13
CA HIS A 96 15.20 12.97 -5.56
C HIS A 96 15.25 14.01 -4.44
N ILE A 97 14.92 13.62 -3.19
CA ILE A 97 15.01 14.54 -2.05
C ILE A 97 16.46 14.93 -1.76
N ARG A 98 17.42 13.98 -1.84
CA ARG A 98 18.85 14.29 -1.65
C ARG A 98 19.36 15.26 -2.72
N ARG A 99 18.95 15.06 -3.97
CA ARG A 99 19.27 16.00 -5.05
C ARG A 99 18.68 17.38 -4.76
N PHE A 100 17.42 17.44 -4.34
CA PHE A 100 16.77 18.69 -3.98
C PHE A 100 17.48 19.40 -2.81
N LEU A 101 17.93 18.65 -1.81
CA LEU A 101 18.75 19.19 -0.72
C LEU A 101 20.06 19.80 -1.23
N ASN A 102 20.77 19.10 -2.13
CA ASN A 102 22.01 19.62 -2.71
C ASN A 102 21.78 20.90 -3.54
N ILE A 103 20.64 20.99 -4.23
CA ILE A 103 20.25 22.20 -4.96
C ILE A 103 20.04 23.36 -3.99
N ILE A 104 19.33 23.14 -2.87
CA ILE A 104 19.09 24.18 -1.85
C ILE A 104 20.42 24.63 -1.22
N LEU A 105 21.33 23.69 -0.93
CA LEU A 105 22.63 23.99 -0.35
C LEU A 105 23.61 24.65 -1.33
N GLY A 106 23.28 24.72 -2.63
CA GLY A 106 24.17 25.24 -3.67
C GLY A 106 25.33 24.31 -4.05
N ASP A 107 25.30 23.07 -3.57
CA ASP A 107 26.34 22.06 -3.79
C ASP A 107 26.14 21.27 -5.10
N ASP A 108 24.99 21.43 -5.77
CA ASP A 108 24.70 20.74 -7.05
C ASP A 108 25.40 21.46 -8.22
N PRO A 109 26.38 20.82 -8.91
CA PRO A 109 27.15 21.47 -9.98
C PRO A 109 26.28 21.90 -11.17
N ASP A 110 25.15 21.23 -11.38
CA ASP A 110 24.22 21.53 -12.48
C ASP A 110 23.39 22.79 -12.21
N THR A 111 23.15 23.17 -10.95
CA THR A 111 22.32 24.33 -10.58
C THR A 111 23.07 25.40 -9.80
N ALA A 112 24.36 25.21 -9.49
CA ALA A 112 25.18 26.17 -8.74
C ALA A 112 25.23 27.59 -9.36
N HIS A 113 24.89 27.74 -10.64
CA HIS A 113 24.83 29.02 -11.35
C HIS A 113 23.49 29.77 -11.17
N LEU A 114 22.47 29.10 -10.64
CA LEU A 114 21.21 29.72 -10.25
C LEU A 114 21.34 30.10 -8.77
N GLU A 115 21.63 31.35 -8.49
CA GLU A 115 21.48 31.90 -7.13
C GLU A 115 19.98 31.91 -6.79
N LEU A 116 19.47 30.79 -6.26
CA LEU A 116 18.03 30.57 -6.02
C LEU A 116 17.50 31.35 -4.81
N PHE A 117 18.38 31.85 -3.94
CA PHE A 117 18.01 32.55 -2.71
C PHE A 117 18.85 33.82 -2.55
N ASP A 118 18.19 34.97 -2.45
CA ASP A 118 18.86 36.25 -2.20
C ASP A 118 18.98 36.44 -0.68
N THR A 119 20.17 36.15 -0.13
CA THR A 119 20.43 36.15 1.31
C THR A 119 20.27 37.53 2.00
N GLN A 120 19.98 38.59 1.24
CA GLN A 120 19.76 39.93 1.79
C GLN A 120 18.37 40.13 2.40
N ASP A 121 17.38 39.30 2.08
CA ASP A 121 16.02 39.44 2.62
C ASP A 121 15.79 38.53 3.83
N MET A 122 15.62 39.12 5.03
CA MET A 122 15.44 38.35 6.29
C MET A 122 14.25 37.40 6.23
N GLN A 123 13.22 37.72 5.43
CA GLN A 123 12.03 36.88 5.30
C GLN A 123 12.31 35.65 4.43
N GLU A 124 13.09 35.79 3.36
CA GLU A 124 13.51 34.67 2.51
C GLU A 124 14.44 33.71 3.24
N SER A 125 15.34 34.24 4.09
CA SER A 125 16.20 33.42 4.95
C SER A 125 15.40 32.52 5.91
N ALA A 126 14.30 33.01 6.50
CA ALA A 126 13.47 32.21 7.41
C ALA A 126 12.70 31.10 6.67
N TYR A 127 12.23 31.37 5.45
CA TYR A 127 11.58 30.35 4.61
C TYR A 127 12.56 29.30 4.11
N HIS A 128 13.79 29.70 3.80
CA HIS A 128 14.86 28.80 3.42
C HIS A 128 15.20 27.80 4.53
N ASP A 129 15.36 28.29 5.77
CA ASP A 129 15.63 27.43 6.92
C ASP A 129 14.48 26.45 7.21
N GLN A 130 13.22 26.91 7.06
CA GLN A 130 12.05 26.06 7.19
C GLN A 130 12.02 24.97 6.10
N LEU A 131 12.35 25.33 4.86
CA LEU A 131 12.42 24.37 3.75
C LEU A 131 13.52 23.32 3.98
N LEU A 132 14.71 23.75 4.42
CA LEU A 132 15.80 22.85 4.78
C LEU A 132 15.37 21.87 5.87
N GLN A 133 14.71 22.37 6.92
CA GLN A 133 14.22 21.52 8.00
C GLN A 133 13.22 20.47 7.50
N LEU A 134 12.28 20.85 6.64
CA LEU A 134 11.30 19.94 6.06
C LEU A 134 11.94 18.87 5.17
N VAL A 135 12.93 19.25 4.37
CA VAL A 135 13.67 18.33 3.51
C VAL A 135 14.47 17.33 4.34
N GLN A 136 15.17 17.80 5.37
CA GLN A 136 15.90 16.93 6.30
C GLN A 136 14.97 15.99 7.06
N GLU A 137 13.82 16.49 7.53
CA GLU A 137 12.81 15.66 8.19
C GLU A 137 12.27 14.59 7.23
N SER A 138 11.94 14.95 5.99
CA SER A 138 11.49 14.00 4.98
C SER A 138 12.54 12.93 4.68
N LEU A 139 13.83 13.29 4.59
CA LEU A 139 14.92 12.32 4.41
C LEU A 139 15.01 11.37 5.60
N SER A 140 14.97 11.89 6.83
CA SER A 140 15.04 11.07 8.03
C SER A 140 13.89 10.06 8.12
N ARG A 141 12.67 10.48 7.76
CA ARG A 141 11.48 9.62 7.73
C ARG A 141 11.59 8.55 6.64
N SER A 142 12.08 8.92 5.46
CA SER A 142 12.31 8.00 4.34
C SER A 142 13.37 6.95 4.70
N ASP A 143 14.49 7.36 5.29
CA ASP A 143 15.54 6.45 5.75
C ASP A 143 15.03 5.47 6.82
N GLU A 144 14.22 5.95 7.77
CA GLU A 144 13.59 5.09 8.77
C GLU A 144 12.60 4.09 8.13
N PHE A 145 11.79 4.53 7.17
CA PHE A 145 10.89 3.67 6.43
C PHE A 145 11.67 2.58 5.69
N LEU A 146 12.72 2.94 4.95
CA LEU A 146 13.59 2.00 4.23
C LEU A 146 14.18 0.95 5.19
N TYR A 147 14.66 1.37 6.35
CA TYR A 147 15.16 0.44 7.37
C TYR A 147 14.08 -0.53 7.85
N ARG A 148 12.88 -0.05 8.16
CA ARG A 148 11.76 -0.88 8.63
C ARG A 148 11.29 -1.88 7.57
N VAL A 149 11.17 -1.44 6.32
CA VAL A 149 10.77 -2.28 5.18
C VAL A 149 11.84 -3.34 4.90
N THR A 150 13.12 -2.98 4.91
CA THR A 150 14.24 -3.93 4.75
C THR A 150 14.17 -5.02 5.81
N LYS A 151 14.05 -4.62 7.08
CA LYS A 151 13.95 -5.57 8.20
C LYS A 151 12.71 -6.47 8.10
N SER A 152 11.60 -5.95 7.59
CA SER A 152 10.39 -6.74 7.32
C SER A 152 10.65 -7.77 6.21
N ARG A 153 11.26 -7.34 5.11
CA ARG A 153 11.63 -8.21 3.98
C ARG A 153 12.54 -9.34 4.42
N ASP A 154 13.57 -9.05 5.22
CA ASP A 154 14.50 -10.07 5.72
C ASP A 154 13.79 -11.15 6.54
N ARG A 155 12.80 -10.75 7.36
CA ARG A 155 11.96 -11.71 8.11
C ARG A 155 11.12 -12.58 7.19
N VAL A 156 10.54 -12.00 6.13
CA VAL A 156 9.76 -12.75 5.13
C VAL A 156 10.66 -13.74 4.40
N VAL A 157 11.85 -13.31 3.95
CA VAL A 157 12.83 -14.18 3.29
C VAL A 157 13.26 -15.31 4.20
N TYR A 158 13.57 -15.03 5.47
CA TYR A 158 13.87 -16.07 6.44
C TYR A 158 12.73 -17.08 6.60
N ALA A 159 11.48 -16.61 6.69
CA ALA A 159 10.31 -17.48 6.75
C ALA A 159 10.14 -18.34 5.48
N MET A 160 10.46 -17.78 4.30
CA MET A 160 10.48 -18.53 3.04
C MET A 160 11.51 -19.65 3.06
N GLU A 161 12.72 -19.38 3.55
CA GLU A 161 13.77 -20.39 3.67
C GLU A 161 13.35 -21.54 4.60
N GLN A 162 12.78 -21.21 5.76
CA GLN A 162 12.23 -22.20 6.70
C GLN A 162 11.12 -23.05 6.04
N LYS A 163 10.20 -22.40 5.31
CA LYS A 163 9.15 -23.07 4.55
C LYS A 163 9.73 -24.05 3.52
N VAL A 164 10.77 -23.65 2.78
CA VAL A 164 11.45 -24.52 1.81
C VAL A 164 12.14 -25.70 2.50
N GLN A 165 12.77 -25.49 3.65
CA GLN A 165 13.39 -26.55 4.44
C GLN A 165 12.35 -27.57 4.92
N LEU A 166 11.21 -27.11 5.44
CA LEU A 166 10.10 -27.97 5.87
C LEU A 166 9.53 -28.78 4.70
N LYS A 167 9.33 -28.15 3.53
CA LYS A 167 8.88 -28.83 2.32
C LYS A 167 9.86 -29.95 1.91
N ARG A 168 11.16 -29.68 1.93
CA ARG A 168 12.18 -30.71 1.64
C ARG A 168 12.18 -31.87 2.64
N GLN A 169 11.87 -31.61 3.91
CA GLN A 169 11.73 -32.67 4.91
C GLN A 169 10.48 -33.52 4.66
N LEU A 170 9.37 -32.89 4.27
CA LEU A 170 8.13 -33.57 3.90
C LEU A 170 8.33 -34.49 2.68
N ASP A 171 8.97 -33.98 1.62
CA ASP A 171 9.25 -34.75 0.40
C ASP A 171 10.17 -35.96 0.67
N LYS A 172 11.01 -35.89 1.72
CA LYS A 172 11.85 -37.01 2.17
C LYS A 172 11.08 -38.01 3.02
N ALA A 173 10.17 -37.56 3.89
CA ALA A 173 9.36 -38.42 4.74
C ALA A 173 8.23 -39.13 3.98
N SER A 174 7.82 -38.59 2.83
CA SER A 174 6.81 -39.19 1.95
C SER A 174 7.36 -40.26 0.99
N LYS A 175 8.66 -40.56 1.04
CA LYS A 175 9.32 -41.64 0.27
C LYS A 175 9.67 -42.80 1.18
#